data_AF-A0A5B9EHE4-F1
#
_entry.id   AF-A0A5B9EHE4-F1
#
_cell.length_a   1.000
_cell.length_b   1.000
_cell.length_c   1.000
_cell.angle_alpha   90.00
_cell.angle_beta   90.00
_cell.angle_gamma   90.00
#
_symmetry.space_group_name_H-M   'P 1'
#
loop_
_entity.id
_entity.type
_entity.pdbx_description
1 polymer ?
#
loop_
_entity_poly.entity_id
_entity_poly.type
_entity_poly.pdbx_seq_one_letter_code
_entity_poly.pdbx_strand_id
1 'polypeptide(L)'
;MNYMAVAQSLLEIKDLQNSPSVSMWPFLVDTQQTRYINQISIYVDPQITRTGCRTFYMNAVALRLWRVMDKAGVAVGECHRPPRTAVLAFGMPFSE
;
A
#
# COMPACT_ATOMS: atom_id res chain seq x y z
N MET A 1 -8.33 13.52 1.37
CA MET A 1 -7.88 12.65 0.26
C MET A 1 -8.34 11.24 0.58
N ASN A 2 -9.09 10.53 -0.27
CA ASN A 2 -9.61 9.20 0.10
C ASN A 2 -8.55 8.09 -0.11
N TYR A 3 -8.53 7.13 0.82
CA TYR A 3 -7.69 5.94 0.82
C TYR A 3 -8.54 4.70 0.59
N MET A 4 -7.96 3.72 -0.10
CA MET A 4 -8.52 2.38 -0.26
C MET A 4 -7.81 1.43 0.70
N ALA A 5 -8.59 0.70 1.50
CA ALA A 5 -8.12 -0.42 2.28
C ALA A 5 -7.95 -1.64 1.37
N VAL A 6 -6.75 -2.20 1.33
CA VAL A 6 -6.37 -3.37 0.54
C VAL A 6 -5.89 -4.44 1.50
N ALA A 7 -6.65 -5.53 1.62
CA ALA A 7 -6.32 -6.67 2.47
C ALA A 7 -5.50 -7.70 1.70
N GLN A 8 -4.49 -8.26 2.36
CA GLN A 8 -3.68 -9.38 1.90
C GLN A 8 -3.84 -10.54 2.86
N SER A 9 -4.02 -11.73 2.29
CA SER A 9 -4.02 -13.03 2.97
C SER A 9 -2.61 -13.46 3.39
N LEU A 10 -2.53 -14.50 4.23
CA LEU A 10 -1.25 -15.08 4.65
C LEU A 10 -0.38 -15.55 3.48
N LEU A 11 -0.98 -16.10 2.41
CA LEU A 11 -0.23 -16.56 1.24
C LEU A 11 0.40 -15.37 0.51
N GLU A 12 -0.37 -14.30 0.34
CA GLU A 12 0.08 -13.05 -0.30
C GLU A 12 1.15 -12.33 0.53
N ILE A 13 1.13 -12.43 1.86
CA ILE A 13 2.14 -11.85 2.75
C ILE A 13 3.48 -12.57 2.65
N LYS A 14 3.48 -13.89 2.38
CA LYS A 14 4.71 -14.68 2.27
C LYS A 14 5.54 -14.30 1.03
N ASP A 15 4.91 -13.72 0.02
CA ASP A 15 5.63 -13.14 -1.10
C ASP A 15 6.21 -11.76 -0.70
N LEU A 16 7.54 -11.70 -0.53
CA LEU A 16 8.24 -10.47 -0.22
C LEU A 16 8.07 -9.40 -1.32
N GLN A 17 7.92 -9.82 -2.57
CA GLN A 17 7.67 -8.91 -3.69
C GLN A 17 6.27 -8.33 -3.66
N ASN A 18 5.37 -8.86 -2.83
CA ASN A 18 4.04 -8.33 -2.58
C ASN A 18 4.02 -7.37 -1.38
N SER A 19 5.15 -6.69 -1.14
CA SER A 19 5.29 -5.58 -0.20
C SER A 19 5.63 -4.27 -0.94
N PRO A 20 4.94 -3.16 -0.65
CA PRO A 20 5.26 -1.84 -1.23
C PRO A 20 6.69 -1.39 -0.92
N SER A 21 7.16 -1.63 0.30
CA SER A 21 8.52 -1.26 0.73
C SER A 21 9.63 -2.01 -0.01
N VAL A 22 9.32 -3.15 -0.62
CA VAL A 22 10.28 -4.00 -1.35
C VAL A 22 10.19 -3.74 -2.85
N SER A 23 8.99 -3.72 -3.42
CA SER A 23 8.79 -3.78 -4.87
C SER A 23 8.48 -2.44 -5.53
N MET A 24 7.93 -1.46 -4.78
CA MET A 24 7.44 -0.23 -5.40
C MET A 24 8.57 0.71 -5.80
N TRP A 25 9.63 0.85 -5.00
CA TRP A 25 10.77 1.67 -5.39
C TRP A 25 11.50 1.16 -6.64
N PRO A 26 11.90 -0.13 -6.73
CA PRO A 26 12.46 -0.69 -7.96
C PRO A 26 11.55 -0.45 -9.17
N PHE A 27 10.25 -0.71 -9.02
CA PHE A 27 9.29 -0.47 -10.10
C PHE A 27 9.28 0.99 -10.58
N LEU A 28 9.29 1.96 -9.65
CA LEU A 28 9.33 3.39 -10.02
C LEU A 28 10.64 3.78 -10.71
N VAL A 29 11.77 3.19 -10.33
CA VAL A 29 13.06 3.41 -10.98
C VAL A 29 13.06 2.81 -12.38
N ASP A 30 12.69 1.53 -12.50
CA ASP A 30 12.72 0.78 -13.76
C ASP A 30 11.76 1.36 -14.80
N THR A 31 10.65 1.93 -14.36
CA THR A 31 9.65 2.57 -15.24
C THR A 31 9.87 4.07 -15.44
N GLN A 32 10.94 4.65 -14.87
CA GLN A 32 11.25 6.09 -14.92
C GLN A 32 10.14 6.99 -14.34
N GLN A 33 9.42 6.50 -13.32
CA GLN A 33 8.29 7.18 -12.69
C GLN A 33 8.59 7.67 -11.27
N THR A 34 9.87 7.83 -10.92
CA THR A 34 10.33 8.22 -9.57
C THR A 34 9.64 9.47 -9.00
N ARG A 35 9.18 10.38 -9.87
CA ARG A 35 8.38 11.55 -9.48
C ARG A 35 7.12 11.21 -8.69
N TYR A 36 6.54 10.02 -8.83
CA TYR A 36 5.35 9.64 -8.06
C TYR A 36 5.63 9.41 -6.58
N ILE A 37 6.90 9.33 -6.14
CA ILE A 37 7.22 9.13 -4.72
C ILE A 37 6.61 10.20 -3.82
N ASN A 38 6.44 11.43 -4.33
CA ASN A 38 5.82 12.54 -3.60
C ASN A 38 4.29 12.54 -3.61
N GLN A 39 3.68 11.63 -4.37
CA GLN A 39 2.23 11.48 -4.54
C GLN A 39 1.73 10.15 -3.98
N ILE A 40 2.63 9.25 -3.60
CA ILE A 40 2.29 7.95 -3.03
C ILE A 40 2.24 8.09 -1.51
N SER A 41 1.18 7.57 -0.93
CA SER A 41 1.09 7.39 0.51
C SER A 41 0.44 6.05 0.79
N ILE A 42 1.22 5.15 1.38
CA ILE A 42 0.79 3.80 1.74
C ILE A 42 1.05 3.59 3.22
N TYR A 43 -0.01 3.32 3.95
CA TYR A 43 0.06 2.93 5.35
C TYR A 43 -0.25 1.45 5.50
N VAL A 44 0.23 0.84 6.58
CA VAL A 44 -0.05 -0.54 6.92
C VAL A 44 -0.58 -0.60 8.34
N ASP A 45 -1.60 -1.43 8.57
CA ASP A 45 -1.97 -1.81 9.93
C ASP A 45 -0.88 -2.73 10.50
N PRO A 46 -0.18 -2.36 11.58
CA PRO A 46 0.85 -3.20 12.18
C PRO A 46 0.28 -4.48 12.78
N GLN A 47 -1.03 -4.54 13.03
CA GLN A 47 -1.68 -5.73 13.56
C GLN A 47 -2.07 -6.65 12.41
N ILE A 48 -1.36 -7.78 12.31
CA ILE A 48 -1.89 -8.92 11.55
C ILE A 48 -3.18 -9.34 12.27
N THR A 49 -4.30 -9.31 11.56
CA THR A 49 -5.60 -9.65 12.14
C THR A 49 -5.58 -11.10 12.66
N ARG A 50 -6.57 -11.46 13.49
CA ARG A 50 -6.75 -12.87 13.92
C ARG A 50 -6.90 -13.85 12.75
N THR A 51 -7.29 -13.35 11.57
CA THR A 51 -7.41 -14.11 10.33
C THR A 51 -6.09 -14.19 9.53
N GLY A 52 -4.99 -13.64 10.04
CA GLY A 52 -3.70 -13.64 9.37
C GLY A 52 -3.62 -12.64 8.21
N CYS A 53 -4.46 -11.62 8.19
CA CYS A 53 -4.47 -10.64 7.11
C CYS A 53 -3.66 -9.39 7.46
N ARG A 54 -2.98 -8.83 6.46
CA ARG A 54 -2.34 -7.51 6.49
C ARG A 54 -3.19 -6.54 5.70
N THR A 55 -3.45 -5.36 6.24
CA THR A 55 -4.22 -4.32 5.54
C THR A 55 -3.31 -3.15 5.22
N PHE A 56 -3.26 -2.78 3.93
CA PHE A 56 -2.68 -1.52 3.48
C PHE A 56 -3.78 -0.48 3.28
N TYR A 57 -3.47 0.78 3.58
CA TYR A 57 -4.30 1.93 3.23
C TYR A 57 -3.54 2.72 2.17
N MET A 58 -4.06 2.73 0.95
CA MET A 58 -3.39 3.29 -0.22
C MET A 58 -4.17 4.49 -0.73
N ASN A 59 -3.51 5.63 -0.94
CA ASN A 59 -4.13 6.72 -1.68
C ASN A 59 -4.32 6.34 -3.16
N ALA A 60 -5.04 7.17 -3.92
CA ALA A 60 -5.41 6.85 -5.30
C ALA A 60 -4.20 6.55 -6.22
N VAL A 61 -3.10 7.28 -6.06
CA VAL A 61 -1.88 7.08 -6.87
C VAL A 61 -1.20 5.76 -6.50
N ALA A 62 -1.07 5.47 -5.21
CA ALA A 62 -0.55 4.20 -4.72
C ALA A 62 -1.35 3.01 -5.24
N LEU A 63 -2.68 3.07 -5.14
CA LEU A 63 -3.57 2.00 -5.58
C LEU A 63 -3.46 1.75 -7.10
N ARG A 64 -3.36 2.82 -7.89
CA ARG A 64 -3.17 2.69 -9.34
C ARG A 64 -1.87 1.97 -9.66
N LEU A 65 -0.76 2.36 -9.03
CA LEU A 65 0.54 1.73 -9.24
C LEU A 65 0.55 0.27 -8.78
N TRP A 66 -0.07 -0.03 -7.63
CA TRP A 66 -0.22 -1.39 -7.10
C TRP A 66 -0.87 -2.33 -8.12
N ARG A 67 -1.92 -1.87 -8.81
CA ARG A 67 -2.61 -2.61 -9.87
C ARG A 67 -1.75 -2.79 -11.12
N VAL A 68 -1.03 -1.75 -11.54
CA VAL A 68 -0.13 -1.82 -12.70
C VAL A 68 1.03 -2.80 -12.45
N MET A 69 1.51 -2.87 -11.21
CA MET A 69 2.54 -3.81 -10.77
C MET A 69 2.04 -5.26 -10.64
N ASP A 70 0.76 -5.52 -10.93
CA ASP A 70 0.09 -6.81 -10.76
C ASP A 70 0.29 -7.42 -9.36
N LYS A 71 0.17 -6.57 -8.33
CA LYS A 71 0.35 -7.00 -6.94
C LYS A 71 -0.97 -7.46 -6.33
N ALA A 72 -0.89 -8.55 -5.59
CA ALA A 72 -2.05 -9.22 -5.03
C ALA A 72 -2.62 -8.48 -3.81
N GLY A 73 -3.92 -8.64 -3.59
CA GLY A 73 -4.68 -8.02 -2.52
C GLY A 73 -6.10 -7.66 -2.96
N VAL A 74 -7.02 -7.62 -2.00
CA VAL A 74 -8.44 -7.36 -2.24
C VAL A 74 -8.82 -6.01 -1.64
N ALA A 75 -9.49 -5.16 -2.42
CA ALA A 75 -10.08 -3.93 -1.93
C ALA A 75 -11.25 -4.26 -0.97
N VAL A 76 -11.16 -3.81 0.29
CA VAL A 76 -12.15 -4.14 1.34
C VAL A 76 -12.95 -2.93 1.84
N GLY A 77 -12.58 -1.72 1.44
CA GLY A 77 -13.34 -0.52 1.77
C GLY A 77 -12.57 0.77 1.55
N GLU A 78 -13.28 1.90 1.65
CA GLU A 78 -12.70 3.23 1.52
C GLU A 78 -12.68 3.94 2.88
N CYS A 79 -11.65 4.75 3.11
CA CYS A 79 -11.57 5.61 4.27
C CYS A 79 -11.05 7.00 3.88
N HIS A 80 -11.49 8.04 4.59
CA HIS A 80 -11.03 9.40 4.32
C HIS A 80 -9.57 9.64 4.77
N ARG A 81 -9.10 8.84 5.72
CA ARG A 81 -7.72 8.85 6.20
C ARG A 81 -7.34 7.46 6.72
N PRO A 82 -6.05 7.09 6.72
CA PRO A 82 -5.58 5.89 7.40
C PRO A 82 -5.95 5.93 8.89
N PRO A 83 -6.19 4.78 9.53
CA PRO A 83 -6.33 4.70 10.98
C PRO A 83 -5.10 5.29 11.69
N ARG A 84 -5.32 5.87 12.87
CA ARG A 84 -4.22 6.45 13.67
C ARG A 84 -3.17 5.41 14.11
N THR A 85 -3.54 4.14 14.12
CA THR A 85 -2.68 3.01 14.45
C THR A 85 -1.84 2.54 13.26
N ALA A 86 -2.19 2.95 12.03
CA ALA A 86 -1.47 2.54 10.84
C ALA A 86 -0.15 3.29 10.71
N VAL A 87 0.89 2.60 10.27
CA VAL A 87 2.24 3.15 10.11
C VAL A 87 2.56 3.35 8.64
N LEU A 88 3.34 4.38 8.30
CA LEU A 88 3.75 4.63 6.92
C LEU A 88 4.64 3.49 6.44
N ALA A 89 4.18 2.78 5.41
CA ALA A 89 4.90 1.67 4.79
C ALA A 89 5.75 2.13 3.60
N PHE A 90 5.26 3.09 2.82
CA PHE A 90 5.96 3.61 1.65
C PHE A 90 5.41 4.97 1.19
N GLY A 91 6.30 5.80 0.62
CA GLY A 91 5.97 7.12 0.08
C GLY A 91 6.11 8.24 1.11
N MET A 92 5.28 9.26 0.97
CA MET A 92 5.26 10.41 1.89
C MET A 92 4.09 10.29 2.87
N PRO A 93 4.25 10.81 4.10
CA PRO A 93 3.13 10.93 5.03
C PRO A 93 2.00 11.74 4.41
N PHE A 94 0.77 11.39 4.76
CA PHE A 94 -0.38 12.25 4.57
C PHE A 94 -0.14 13.62 5.22
N SER A 95 -0.17 14.68 4.42
CA SER A 95 -0.29 16.06 4.89
C SER A 95 -1.67 16.58 4.46
N GLU A 96 -2.47 17.07 5.41
CA GLU A 96 -3.58 17.98 5.09
C GLU A 96 -3.05 19.39 4.83
#